data_AF-A0A538TN29-F1
#
_entry.id   AF-A0A538TN29-F1
#
_cell.length_a   1.000
_cell.length_b   1.000
_cell.length_c   1.000
_cell.angle_alpha   90.00
_cell.angle_beta   90.00
_cell.angle_gamma   90.00
#
_symmetry.space_group_name_H-M   'P 1'
#
loop_
_entity.id
_entity.type
_entity.pdbx_description
1 polymer ?
#
loop_
_entity_poly.entity_id
_entity_poly.type
_entity_poly.pdbx_seq_one_letter_code
_entity_poly.pdbx_strand_id
1 'polypeptide(L)'
;MSGSHDLFAIVFLLAAMLLRDAGRFVPALAATACALLSKESAIAMVPALVFWDAITGSRAPRLARALIAYGCVIVAWAAMHPGVRALVAHGFQSGATGYVGLEHPERWARYSLRYVATLWNLPVTGFSTRWPSELTPWVAAALAVLVAGIAWGRGMRAALSSDIGSLPSARRLATLGLLLAVPPLLLPTFLVRPWVPYLVALPALGASLLLAIGLRRASVGVAVLTLAAFLVMGASCRGVSLPGELSWTEAVLVDASQAIHRVERNLRTIRPSIPHGAQLLVSVAATGTRGINSTIIDGQAPSIWYDDPSLKSARPELRGAGFRDDLLFRVTQGLDVVEIEPDQTLYRSTASSVSPFDIGRPISTYARGVAASGDVARSIRILERLARQDQGDLRSYDLRLAAMAAIWKGQKGEAARLVAEADSMPRDAALDQMAKVFGEPTARPDLDSCAYQAFGISTEDAESMRFLMRLYRDMGYVPQEEHFAARLQRIAPGDSGAAEVLRAKGGRR
;
A
#
# COMPACT_ATOMS: atom_id res chain seq x y z
N MET A 1 -2.16 -5.27 -1.77
CA MET A 1 -3.57 -5.67 -1.57
C MET A 1 -4.16 -5.99 -2.94
N SER A 2 -4.77 -7.15 -3.11
CA SER A 2 -5.37 -7.55 -4.39
C SER A 2 -6.88 -7.35 -4.37
N GLY A 3 -7.42 -6.58 -5.32
CA GLY A 3 -8.87 -6.44 -5.49
C GLY A 3 -9.60 -7.75 -5.83
N SER A 4 -8.86 -8.79 -6.21
CA SER A 4 -9.43 -10.13 -6.44
C SER A 4 -10.02 -10.74 -5.17
N HIS A 5 -9.43 -10.48 -4.00
CA HIS A 5 -9.92 -11.02 -2.73
C HIS A 5 -11.30 -10.45 -2.36
N ASP A 6 -11.55 -9.17 -2.66
CA ASP A 6 -12.83 -8.54 -2.40
C ASP A 6 -13.91 -9.06 -3.34
N LEU A 7 -13.58 -9.24 -4.63
CA LEU A 7 -14.48 -9.85 -5.60
C LEU A 7 -14.84 -11.28 -5.20
N PHE A 8 -13.87 -12.09 -4.77
CA PHE A 8 -14.13 -13.44 -4.26
C PHE A 8 -15.03 -13.41 -3.03
N ALA A 9 -14.77 -12.51 -2.07
CA ALA A 9 -15.62 -12.37 -0.89
C ALA A 9 -17.08 -12.04 -1.27
N ILE A 10 -17.31 -11.09 -2.20
CA ILE A 10 -18.65 -10.74 -2.69
C ILE A 10 -19.32 -11.94 -3.37
N VAL A 11 -18.61 -12.62 -4.28
CA VAL A 11 -19.13 -13.78 -5.00
C VAL A 11 -19.51 -14.91 -4.03
N PHE A 12 -18.65 -15.23 -3.07
CA PHE A 12 -18.92 -16.27 -2.08
C PHE A 12 -20.07 -15.89 -1.13
N LEU A 13 -20.22 -14.61 -0.78
CA LEU A 13 -21.37 -14.14 0.00
C LEU A 13 -22.68 -14.25 -0.78
N LEU A 14 -22.69 -13.84 -2.05
CA LEU A 14 -23.85 -14.01 -2.93
C LEU A 14 -24.20 -15.49 -3.12
N ALA A 15 -23.19 -16.34 -3.31
CA ALA A 15 -23.38 -17.80 -3.38
C ALA A 15 -23.93 -18.36 -2.07
N ALA A 16 -23.45 -17.89 -0.91
CA ALA A 16 -23.97 -18.31 0.39
C ALA A 16 -25.45 -17.93 0.55
N MET A 17 -25.84 -16.72 0.17
CA MET A 17 -27.25 -16.27 0.19
C MET A 17 -28.13 -17.12 -0.75
N LEU A 18 -27.68 -17.33 -1.99
CA LEU A 18 -28.40 -18.16 -2.97
C LEU A 18 -28.58 -19.62 -2.48
N LEU A 19 -27.52 -20.21 -1.93
CA LEU A 19 -27.56 -21.57 -1.39
C LEU A 19 -28.45 -21.65 -0.14
N ARG A 20 -28.47 -20.60 0.69
CA ARG A 20 -29.36 -20.52 1.85
C ARG A 20 -30.81 -20.46 1.43
N ASP A 21 -31.13 -19.66 0.42
CA ASP A 21 -32.47 -19.57 -0.18
C ASP A 21 -32.93 -20.94 -0.73
N ALA A 22 -32.06 -21.59 -1.51
CA ALA A 22 -32.26 -22.94 -2.01
C ALA A 22 -32.32 -24.04 -0.92
N GLY A 23 -32.05 -23.72 0.35
CA GLY A 23 -32.11 -24.66 1.48
C GLY A 23 -30.88 -25.54 1.64
N ARG A 24 -29.82 -25.26 0.90
CA ARG A 24 -28.55 -25.97 0.93
C ARG A 24 -27.66 -25.38 2.04
N PHE A 25 -27.98 -25.72 3.28
CA PHE A 25 -27.32 -25.14 4.46
C PHE A 25 -25.82 -25.40 4.56
N VAL A 26 -25.37 -26.64 4.31
CA VAL A 26 -23.94 -27.00 4.40
C VAL A 26 -23.10 -26.31 3.31
N PRO A 27 -23.52 -26.31 2.03
CA PRO A 27 -22.84 -25.50 1.01
C PRO A 27 -22.82 -24.00 1.32
N ALA A 28 -23.88 -23.44 1.92
CA ALA A 28 -23.92 -22.03 2.31
C ALA A 28 -22.87 -21.70 3.40
N LEU A 29 -22.68 -22.60 4.38
CA LEU A 29 -21.62 -22.50 5.38
C LEU A 29 -20.23 -22.54 4.74
N ALA A 30 -19.99 -23.46 3.80
CA ALA A 30 -18.71 -23.56 3.09
C ALA A 30 -18.41 -22.30 2.28
N ALA A 31 -19.41 -21.76 1.58
CA ALA A 31 -19.28 -20.49 0.86
C ALA A 31 -18.97 -19.33 1.82
N THR A 32 -19.60 -19.28 2.99
CA THR A 32 -19.32 -18.25 4.01
C THR A 32 -17.90 -18.37 4.56
N ALA A 33 -17.40 -19.60 4.79
CA ALA A 33 -16.02 -19.83 5.18
C ALA A 33 -15.04 -19.33 4.10
N CYS A 34 -15.32 -19.60 2.82
CA CYS A 34 -14.54 -19.08 1.70
C CYS A 34 -14.55 -17.55 1.64
N ALA A 35 -15.70 -16.91 1.91
CA ALA A 35 -15.80 -15.46 1.99
C ALA A 35 -14.94 -14.88 3.12
N LEU A 36 -14.96 -15.49 4.31
CA LEU A 36 -14.14 -15.08 5.46
C LEU A 36 -12.64 -15.26 5.21
N LEU A 37 -12.25 -16.35 4.53
CA LEU A 37 -10.86 -16.58 4.12
C LEU A 37 -10.41 -15.58 3.05
N SER A 38 -11.33 -15.12 2.21
CA SER A 38 -11.05 -14.09 1.20
C SER A 38 -10.95 -12.70 1.83
N LYS A 39 -11.86 -12.37 2.76
CA LYS A 39 -11.92 -11.04 3.38
C LYS A 39 -12.53 -11.04 4.78
N GLU A 40 -11.80 -10.42 5.72
CA GLU A 40 -12.22 -10.26 7.12
C GLU A 40 -13.57 -9.55 7.28
N SER A 41 -13.83 -8.51 6.48
CA SER A 41 -15.06 -7.72 6.55
C SER A 41 -16.32 -8.50 6.17
N ALA A 42 -16.18 -9.69 5.56
CA ALA A 42 -17.30 -10.59 5.29
C ALA A 42 -18.00 -11.06 6.58
N ILE A 43 -17.33 -11.02 7.74
CA ILE A 43 -17.93 -11.38 9.04
C ILE A 43 -19.16 -10.54 9.36
N ALA A 44 -19.20 -9.28 8.91
CA ALA A 44 -20.31 -8.38 9.13
C ALA A 44 -21.60 -8.83 8.42
N MET A 45 -21.52 -9.74 7.44
CA MET A 45 -22.66 -10.31 6.73
C MET A 45 -23.28 -11.52 7.44
N VAL A 46 -22.55 -12.17 8.35
CA VAL A 46 -22.99 -13.41 9.00
C VAL A 46 -24.32 -13.26 9.75
N PRO A 47 -24.62 -12.15 10.45
CA PRO A 47 -25.94 -11.96 11.08
C PRO A 47 -27.10 -12.12 10.08
N ALA A 48 -26.98 -11.60 8.86
CA ALA A 48 -28.02 -11.75 7.84
C ALA A 48 -28.24 -13.22 7.44
N LEU A 49 -27.17 -14.03 7.37
CA LEU A 49 -27.25 -15.45 7.04
C LEU A 49 -27.80 -16.31 8.20
N VAL A 50 -27.51 -15.92 9.44
CA VAL A 50 -28.06 -16.54 10.65
C VAL A 50 -29.57 -16.31 10.73
N PHE A 51 -30.02 -15.07 10.54
CA PHE A 51 -31.43 -14.68 10.62
C PHE A 51 -32.20 -14.91 9.30
N TRP A 52 -31.57 -15.47 8.27
CA TRP A 52 -32.13 -15.61 6.92
C TRP A 52 -33.53 -16.23 6.88
N ASP A 53 -33.72 -17.40 7.51
CA ASP A 53 -34.98 -18.14 7.47
C ASP A 53 -36.09 -17.37 8.22
N ALA A 54 -35.74 -16.69 9.33
CA ALA A 54 -36.67 -15.87 10.10
C ALA A 54 -37.13 -14.62 9.33
N ILE A 55 -36.22 -14.02 8.56
CA ILE A 55 -36.50 -12.81 7.79
C ILE A 55 -37.25 -13.13 6.50
N THR A 56 -36.77 -14.09 5.70
CA THR A 56 -37.42 -14.44 4.43
C THR A 56 -38.76 -15.14 4.65
N GLY A 57 -38.91 -15.88 5.75
CA GLY A 57 -40.12 -16.64 6.07
C GLY A 57 -40.35 -17.82 5.12
N SER A 58 -39.33 -18.23 4.37
CA SER A 58 -39.37 -19.35 3.43
C SER A 58 -39.43 -20.71 4.15
N ARG A 59 -38.95 -20.79 5.41
CA ARG A 59 -38.90 -22.01 6.23
C ARG A 59 -39.05 -21.69 7.71
N ALA A 60 -39.35 -22.72 8.52
CA ALA A 60 -39.34 -22.61 9.98
C ALA A 60 -37.95 -22.18 10.48
N PRO A 61 -37.85 -21.13 11.34
CA PRO A 61 -36.56 -20.58 11.74
C PRO A 61 -35.79 -21.55 12.62
N ARG A 62 -34.66 -22.07 12.11
CA ARG A 62 -33.73 -22.92 12.88
C ARG A 62 -32.59 -22.09 13.47
N LEU A 63 -32.94 -21.06 14.23
CA LEU A 63 -32.01 -20.02 14.67
C LEU A 63 -30.85 -20.59 15.50
N ALA A 64 -31.13 -21.45 16.48
CA ALA A 64 -30.10 -22.06 17.33
C ALA A 64 -29.06 -22.85 16.52
N ARG A 65 -29.52 -23.67 15.55
CA ARG A 65 -28.63 -24.44 14.67
C ARG A 65 -27.79 -23.52 13.77
N ALA A 66 -28.37 -22.44 13.25
CA ALA A 66 -27.65 -21.46 12.45
C ALA A 66 -26.59 -20.73 13.28
N LEU A 67 -26.95 -20.26 14.47
CA LEU A 67 -26.03 -19.62 15.42
C LEU A 67 -24.84 -20.51 15.76
N ILE A 68 -25.09 -21.78 16.11
CA ILE A 68 -24.02 -22.74 16.42
C ILE A 68 -23.12 -22.94 15.20
N ALA A 69 -23.69 -23.24 14.04
CA ALA A 69 -22.87 -23.59 12.87
C ALA A 69 -22.04 -22.40 12.34
N TYR A 70 -22.65 -21.23 12.17
CA TYR A 70 -21.91 -20.03 11.77
C TYR A 70 -20.96 -19.55 12.87
N GLY A 71 -21.32 -19.72 14.14
CA GLY A 71 -20.45 -19.44 15.28
C GLY A 71 -19.19 -20.30 15.26
N CYS A 72 -19.31 -21.60 15.01
CA CYS A 72 -18.16 -22.50 14.86
C CYS A 72 -17.24 -22.06 13.71
N VAL A 73 -17.80 -21.66 12.57
CA VAL A 73 -17.01 -21.14 11.43
C VAL A 73 -16.25 -19.87 11.81
N ILE A 74 -16.92 -18.92 12.48
CA ILE A 74 -16.29 -17.67 12.96
C ILE A 74 -15.18 -17.97 13.96
N VAL A 75 -15.41 -18.84 14.93
CA VAL A 75 -14.40 -19.20 15.95
C VAL A 75 -13.19 -19.87 15.31
N ALA A 76 -13.41 -20.82 14.38
CA ALA A 76 -12.32 -21.47 13.66
C ALA A 76 -11.52 -20.47 12.82
N TRP A 77 -12.20 -19.58 12.09
CA TRP A 77 -11.57 -18.50 11.33
C TRP A 77 -10.76 -17.56 12.24
N ALA A 78 -11.35 -17.09 13.34
CA ALA A 78 -10.71 -16.19 14.30
C ALA A 78 -9.44 -16.80 14.92
N ALA A 79 -9.45 -18.10 15.20
CA ALA A 79 -8.30 -18.83 15.72
C ALA A 79 -7.13 -18.91 14.72
N MET A 80 -7.41 -18.95 13.42
CA MET A 80 -6.38 -18.95 12.38
C MET A 80 -5.93 -17.53 11.99
N HIS A 81 -6.80 -16.53 12.16
CA HIS A 81 -6.58 -15.19 11.65
C HIS A 81 -5.52 -14.43 12.47
N PRO A 82 -4.36 -14.05 11.89
CA PRO A 82 -3.28 -13.40 12.62
C PRO A 82 -3.69 -12.04 13.20
N GLY A 83 -4.50 -11.26 12.49
CA GLY A 83 -4.98 -9.96 12.97
C GLY A 83 -5.93 -10.07 14.17
N VAL A 84 -6.78 -11.10 14.23
CA VAL A 84 -7.71 -11.31 15.35
C VAL A 84 -6.94 -11.82 16.56
N ARG A 85 -6.00 -12.75 16.36
CA ARG A 85 -5.09 -13.20 17.43
C ARG A 85 -4.28 -12.05 18.02
N ALA A 86 -3.78 -11.14 17.18
CA ALA A 86 -3.08 -9.95 17.64
C ALA A 86 -4.00 -9.01 18.44
N LEU A 87 -5.23 -8.75 17.97
CA LEU A 87 -6.23 -7.95 18.71
C LEU A 87 -6.60 -8.57 20.05
N VAL A 88 -6.75 -9.89 20.13
CA VAL A 88 -7.03 -10.60 21.38
C VAL A 88 -5.84 -10.52 22.34
N ALA A 89 -4.62 -10.63 21.83
CA ALA A 89 -3.41 -10.60 22.65
C ALA A 89 -3.01 -9.18 23.12
N HIS A 90 -3.32 -8.14 22.35
CA HIS A 90 -2.81 -6.76 22.59
C HIS A 90 -3.94 -5.74 22.83
N GLY A 91 -5.21 -6.16 22.79
CA GLY A 91 -6.38 -5.28 22.90
C GLY A 91 -6.65 -4.46 21.64
N PHE A 92 -7.61 -3.53 21.73
CA PHE A 92 -7.96 -2.59 20.65
C PHE A 92 -7.00 -1.38 20.54
N GLN A 93 -5.85 -1.42 21.23
CA GLN A 93 -4.81 -0.39 21.16
C GLN A 93 -3.99 -0.60 19.88
N SER A 94 -3.85 0.42 19.02
CA SER A 94 -3.13 0.24 17.77
C SER A 94 -1.61 0.36 17.96
N GLY A 95 -0.89 -0.54 17.31
CA GLY A 95 0.57 -0.62 17.32
C GLY A 95 1.09 -1.92 16.72
N ALA A 96 0.44 -3.03 17.05
CA ALA A 96 0.89 -4.37 16.66
C ALA A 96 0.50 -4.80 15.21
N THR A 97 -0.60 -4.29 14.64
CA THR A 97 -1.07 -4.70 13.28
C THR A 97 -1.22 -3.56 12.26
N GLY A 98 -1.06 -2.29 12.67
CA GLY A 98 -0.97 -1.15 11.75
C GLY A 98 -2.23 -0.76 10.96
N TYR A 99 -3.34 -1.53 10.96
CA TYR A 99 -4.56 -1.17 10.23
C TYR A 99 -5.89 -1.41 10.95
N VAL A 100 -5.91 -2.09 12.11
CA VAL A 100 -7.12 -2.34 12.91
C VAL A 100 -7.04 -1.68 14.29
N GLY A 101 -8.04 -0.87 14.68
CA GLY A 101 -8.10 -0.23 16.01
C GLY A 101 -9.20 0.84 16.15
N LEU A 102 -9.60 1.12 17.40
CA LEU A 102 -10.60 2.13 17.76
C LEU A 102 -9.90 3.47 18.05
N GLU A 103 -9.38 4.12 17.02
CA GLU A 103 -8.67 5.40 17.17
C GLU A 103 -9.36 6.51 16.39
N HIS A 104 -9.14 7.75 16.84
CA HIS A 104 -9.68 8.98 16.24
C HIS A 104 -11.21 9.06 16.17
N PRO A 105 -11.94 8.99 17.31
CA PRO A 105 -13.40 9.16 17.32
C PRO A 105 -13.88 10.46 16.67
N GLU A 106 -13.04 11.50 16.72
CA GLU A 106 -13.28 12.78 16.05
C GLU A 106 -13.40 12.65 14.51
N ARG A 107 -12.88 11.57 13.92
CA ARG A 107 -12.93 11.30 12.47
C ARG A 107 -14.05 10.35 12.06
N TRP A 108 -14.68 9.62 13.00
CA TRP A 108 -15.68 8.59 12.69
C TRP A 108 -16.88 9.15 11.92
N ALA A 109 -17.40 10.31 12.33
CA ALA A 109 -18.50 10.97 11.61
C ALA A 109 -18.13 11.30 10.16
N ARG A 110 -16.91 11.80 9.94
CA ARG A 110 -16.40 12.13 8.61
C ARG A 110 -16.22 10.87 7.75
N TYR A 111 -15.70 9.78 8.32
CA TYR A 111 -15.58 8.51 7.60
C TYR A 111 -16.94 7.91 7.28
N SER A 112 -17.86 7.84 8.24
CA SER A 112 -19.25 7.40 8.01
C SER A 112 -19.91 8.16 6.87
N LEU A 113 -19.77 9.49 6.84
CA LEU A 113 -20.31 10.31 5.77
C LEU A 113 -19.67 9.97 4.41
N ARG A 114 -18.35 9.78 4.37
CA ARG A 114 -17.65 9.34 3.14
C ARG A 114 -18.09 7.94 2.69
N TYR A 115 -18.31 7.00 3.62
CA TYR A 115 -18.84 5.66 3.33
C TYR A 115 -20.25 5.74 2.72
N VAL A 116 -21.14 6.52 3.34
CA VAL A 116 -22.50 6.75 2.82
C VAL A 116 -22.45 7.44 1.46
N ALA A 117 -21.64 8.49 1.30
CA ALA A 117 -21.46 9.15 0.01
C ALA A 117 -21.01 8.15 -1.07
N THR A 118 -20.01 7.33 -0.78
CA THR A 118 -19.50 6.32 -1.71
C THR A 118 -20.55 5.26 -2.06
N LEU A 119 -21.37 4.82 -1.10
CA LEU A 119 -22.48 3.88 -1.36
C LEU A 119 -23.47 4.40 -2.41
N TRP A 120 -23.67 5.72 -2.42
CA TRP A 120 -24.57 6.40 -3.35
C TRP A 120 -23.84 6.97 -4.57
N ASN A 121 -22.59 6.55 -4.80
CA ASN A 121 -21.72 7.08 -5.84
C ASN A 121 -21.57 8.61 -5.82
N LEU A 122 -21.69 9.24 -4.66
CA LEU A 122 -21.47 10.67 -4.50
C LEU A 122 -19.96 10.92 -4.36
N PRO A 123 -19.36 11.73 -5.25
CA PRO A 123 -17.94 12.00 -5.17
C PRO A 123 -17.65 12.80 -3.91
N VAL A 124 -16.70 12.31 -3.11
CA VAL A 124 -16.31 12.95 -1.85
C VAL A 124 -15.72 14.36 -2.03
N THR A 125 -15.25 14.67 -3.23
CA THR A 125 -14.77 15.99 -3.68
C THR A 125 -15.87 16.87 -4.28
N GLY A 126 -17.11 16.38 -4.36
CA GLY A 126 -18.25 17.12 -4.90
C GLY A 126 -18.04 17.59 -6.34
N PHE A 127 -18.41 18.83 -6.64
CA PHE A 127 -18.28 19.43 -7.98
C PHE A 127 -16.84 19.67 -8.44
N SER A 128 -15.85 19.57 -7.54
CA SER A 128 -14.42 19.67 -7.93
C SER A 128 -13.88 18.38 -8.58
N THR A 129 -14.70 17.32 -8.62
CA THR A 129 -14.33 16.04 -9.23
C THR A 129 -14.25 16.18 -10.74
N ARG A 130 -13.08 15.88 -11.30
CA ARG A 130 -12.88 15.92 -12.74
C ARG A 130 -13.64 14.76 -13.39
N TRP A 131 -14.42 15.06 -14.42
CA TRP A 131 -15.06 14.03 -15.23
C TRP A 131 -14.01 13.21 -15.99
N PRO A 132 -14.00 11.88 -15.87
CA PRO A 132 -13.12 11.01 -16.64
C PRO A 132 -13.60 10.91 -18.10
N SER A 133 -13.01 11.74 -18.97
CA SER A 133 -13.42 11.88 -20.37
C SER A 133 -13.46 10.55 -21.14
N GLU A 134 -12.53 9.65 -20.84
CA GLU A 134 -12.39 8.31 -21.40
C GLU A 134 -13.59 7.38 -21.11
N LEU A 135 -14.37 7.68 -20.07
CA LEU A 135 -15.57 6.89 -19.72
C LEU A 135 -16.83 7.38 -20.42
N THR A 136 -16.81 8.55 -21.06
CA THR A 136 -17.98 9.13 -21.75
C THR A 136 -18.67 8.15 -22.72
N PRO A 137 -17.96 7.47 -23.65
CA PRO A 137 -18.63 6.53 -24.56
C PRO A 137 -19.23 5.33 -23.82
N TRP A 138 -18.56 4.85 -22.77
CA TRP A 138 -19.03 3.71 -21.96
C TRP A 138 -20.25 4.07 -21.13
N VAL A 139 -20.31 5.27 -20.56
CA VAL A 139 -21.47 5.81 -19.86
C VAL A 139 -22.65 5.94 -20.83
N ALA A 140 -22.43 6.50 -22.01
CA ALA A 140 -23.47 6.61 -23.03
C ALA A 140 -24.03 5.24 -23.45
N ALA A 141 -23.14 4.26 -23.70
CA ALA A 141 -23.54 2.90 -24.01
C ALA A 141 -24.33 2.25 -22.87
N ALA A 142 -23.87 2.40 -21.62
CA ALA A 142 -24.54 1.83 -20.45
C ALA A 142 -25.92 2.47 -20.19
N LEU A 143 -26.05 3.78 -20.42
CA LEU A 143 -27.35 4.46 -20.39
C LEU A 143 -28.30 3.95 -21.48
N ALA A 144 -27.81 3.71 -22.70
CA ALA A 144 -28.60 3.14 -23.78
C ALA A 144 -29.08 1.72 -23.43
N VAL A 145 -28.20 0.88 -22.88
CA VAL A 145 -28.55 -0.47 -22.41
C VAL A 145 -29.55 -0.42 -21.26
N LEU A 146 -29.40 0.51 -20.31
CA LEU A 146 -30.35 0.70 -19.21
C LEU A 146 -31.76 1.03 -19.74
N VAL A 147 -31.85 2.00 -20.67
CA VAL A 147 -33.13 2.40 -21.28
C VAL A 147 -33.73 1.25 -22.08
N ALA A 148 -32.93 0.57 -22.90
CA ALA A 148 -33.37 -0.57 -23.70
C ALA A 148 -33.84 -1.74 -22.82
N GLY A 149 -33.10 -2.09 -21.77
CA GLY A 149 -33.47 -3.17 -20.84
C GLY A 149 -34.76 -2.88 -20.08
N ILE A 150 -34.98 -1.62 -19.70
CA ILE A 150 -36.23 -1.20 -19.06
C ILE A 150 -37.40 -1.21 -20.07
N ALA A 151 -37.19 -0.78 -21.30
CA ALA A 151 -38.20 -0.85 -22.37
C ALA A 151 -38.57 -2.31 -22.69
N TRP A 152 -37.56 -3.19 -22.79
CA TRP A 152 -37.72 -4.62 -23.02
C TRP A 152 -38.44 -5.32 -21.86
N GLY A 153 -38.00 -5.09 -20.62
CA GLY A 153 -38.59 -5.69 -19.42
C GLY A 153 -40.06 -5.29 -19.20
N ARG A 154 -40.49 -4.13 -19.72
CA ARG A 154 -41.91 -3.76 -19.77
C ARG A 154 -42.71 -4.60 -20.74
N GLY A 155 -42.15 -4.93 -21.90
CA GLY A 155 -42.76 -5.86 -22.86
C GLY A 155 -42.93 -7.27 -22.28
N MET A 156 -41.94 -7.73 -21.49
CA MET A 156 -41.98 -9.06 -20.85
C MET A 156 -42.83 -9.12 -19.58
N ARG A 157 -43.17 -7.98 -18.94
CA ARG A 157 -43.96 -7.96 -17.70
C ARG A 157 -45.35 -8.58 -17.84
N ALA A 158 -45.91 -8.55 -19.05
CA ALA A 158 -47.17 -9.22 -19.37
C ALA A 158 -47.03 -10.75 -19.48
N ALA A 159 -45.82 -11.27 -19.73
CA ALA A 159 -45.53 -12.70 -19.90
C ALA A 159 -45.01 -13.37 -18.61
N LEU A 160 -44.45 -12.60 -17.67
CA LEU A 160 -43.84 -13.11 -16.43
C LEU A 160 -44.74 -12.99 -15.20
N SER A 161 -45.92 -12.37 -15.30
CA SER A 161 -46.84 -12.17 -14.18
C SER A 161 -47.58 -13.43 -13.71
N SER A 162 -47.42 -14.56 -14.40
CA SER A 162 -48.14 -15.80 -14.12
C SER A 162 -47.45 -16.76 -13.14
N ASP A 163 -46.17 -16.60 -12.81
CA ASP A 163 -45.40 -17.65 -12.09
C ASP A 163 -44.53 -17.18 -10.91
N ILE A 164 -44.57 -15.90 -10.53
CA ILE A 164 -43.73 -15.39 -9.43
C ILE A 164 -44.48 -15.57 -8.11
N GLY A 165 -44.01 -16.50 -7.29
CA GLY A 165 -44.48 -16.70 -5.91
C GLY A 165 -44.49 -15.40 -5.10
N SER A 166 -45.28 -15.36 -4.01
CA SER A 166 -45.44 -14.14 -3.22
C SER A 166 -44.09 -13.67 -2.64
N LEU A 167 -43.63 -12.50 -3.09
CA LEU A 167 -42.41 -11.88 -2.58
C LEU A 167 -42.55 -11.62 -1.06
N PRO A 168 -41.44 -11.74 -0.28
CA PRO A 168 -41.46 -11.38 1.12
C PRO A 168 -41.95 -9.93 1.33
N SER A 169 -42.54 -9.67 2.49
CA SER A 169 -43.06 -8.33 2.80
C SER A 169 -41.94 -7.28 2.73
N ALA A 170 -42.30 -6.05 2.33
CA ALA A 170 -41.32 -4.96 2.19
C ALA A 170 -40.56 -4.70 3.50
N ARG A 171 -41.20 -4.91 4.66
CA ARG A 171 -40.56 -4.81 5.98
C ARG A 171 -39.45 -5.84 6.15
N ARG A 172 -39.71 -7.10 5.80
CA ARG A 172 -38.72 -8.19 5.88
C ARG A 172 -37.52 -7.95 4.96
N LEU A 173 -37.79 -7.54 3.72
CA LEU A 173 -36.71 -7.18 2.78
C LEU A 173 -35.92 -5.97 3.27
N ALA A 174 -36.56 -4.98 3.90
CA ALA A 174 -35.88 -3.84 4.48
C ALA A 174 -34.99 -4.25 5.66
N THR A 175 -35.47 -5.15 6.54
CA THR A 175 -34.66 -5.71 7.62
C THR A 175 -33.42 -6.44 7.08
N LEU A 176 -33.59 -7.27 6.04
CA LEU A 176 -32.46 -7.94 5.39
C LEU A 176 -31.48 -6.92 4.79
N GLY A 177 -31.98 -5.92 4.07
CA GLY A 177 -31.17 -4.87 3.46
C GLY A 177 -30.37 -4.08 4.49
N LEU A 178 -30.99 -3.75 5.64
CA LEU A 178 -30.31 -3.07 6.74
C LEU A 178 -29.24 -3.95 7.41
N LEU A 179 -29.50 -5.24 7.62
CA LEU A 179 -28.49 -6.18 8.14
C LEU A 179 -27.32 -6.39 7.19
N LEU A 180 -27.55 -6.27 5.88
CA LEU A 180 -26.53 -6.35 4.85
C LEU A 180 -25.82 -5.01 4.57
N ALA A 181 -26.32 -3.87 5.06
CA ALA A 181 -25.75 -2.55 4.80
C ALA A 181 -25.12 -1.91 6.04
N VAL A 182 -25.77 -1.99 7.21
CA VAL A 182 -25.35 -1.23 8.40
C VAL A 182 -24.13 -1.88 9.08
N PRO A 183 -24.15 -3.17 9.48
CA PRO A 183 -22.97 -3.80 10.08
C PRO A 183 -21.67 -3.69 9.26
N PRO A 184 -21.65 -3.97 7.93
CA PRO A 184 -20.42 -3.87 7.14
C PRO A 184 -20.03 -2.43 6.79
N LEU A 185 -20.89 -1.44 7.05
CA LEU A 185 -20.52 -0.02 6.97
C LEU A 185 -19.88 0.43 8.29
N LEU A 186 -20.50 0.07 9.41
CA LEU A 186 -20.03 0.46 10.73
C LEU A 186 -18.72 -0.24 11.12
N LEU A 187 -18.60 -1.54 10.85
CA LEU A 187 -17.43 -2.32 11.26
C LEU A 187 -16.12 -1.75 10.68
N PRO A 188 -16.00 -1.47 9.36
CA PRO A 188 -14.86 -0.74 8.81
C PRO A 188 -14.70 0.68 9.32
N THR A 189 -15.79 1.42 9.53
CA THR A 189 -15.72 2.81 10.00
C THR A 189 -15.05 2.91 11.37
N PHE A 190 -15.34 1.96 12.26
CA PHE A 190 -14.78 1.96 13.61
C PHE A 190 -13.45 1.23 13.71
N LEU A 191 -13.25 0.16 12.94
CA LEU A 191 -12.10 -0.71 13.13
C LEU A 191 -11.01 -0.54 12.08
N VAL A 192 -11.29 -0.04 10.87
CA VAL A 192 -10.32 -0.03 9.77
C VAL A 192 -9.96 1.41 9.38
N ARG A 193 -8.66 1.68 9.27
CA ARG A 193 -8.04 2.96 8.83
C ARG A 193 -8.56 3.42 7.44
N PRO A 194 -8.14 4.56 6.81
CA PRO A 194 -8.91 5.33 5.82
C PRO A 194 -9.10 4.69 4.41
N TRP A 195 -9.32 3.38 4.33
CA TRP A 195 -9.65 2.59 3.15
C TRP A 195 -11.14 2.73 2.78
N VAL A 196 -11.69 3.94 2.91
CA VAL A 196 -13.14 4.20 2.83
C VAL A 196 -13.77 3.72 1.52
N PRO A 197 -13.20 3.99 0.32
CA PRO A 197 -13.81 3.54 -0.93
C PRO A 197 -13.77 2.02 -1.10
N TYR A 198 -12.77 1.37 -0.49
CA TYR A 198 -12.44 -0.03 -0.72
C TYR A 198 -13.40 -1.00 -0.02
N LEU A 199 -13.96 -0.61 1.13
CA LEU A 199 -14.79 -1.49 1.96
C LEU A 199 -16.30 -1.32 1.74
N VAL A 200 -16.71 -0.39 0.87
CA VAL A 200 -18.11 -0.09 0.53
C VAL A 200 -18.79 -1.18 -0.31
N ALA A 201 -18.01 -2.05 -0.96
CA ALA A 201 -18.56 -3.06 -1.86
C ALA A 201 -19.47 -4.10 -1.16
N LEU A 202 -19.21 -4.42 0.11
CA LEU A 202 -20.07 -5.30 0.91
C LEU A 202 -21.41 -4.64 1.30
N PRO A 203 -21.44 -3.43 1.93
CA PRO A 203 -22.70 -2.76 2.24
C PRO A 203 -23.54 -2.43 0.99
N ALA A 204 -22.92 -2.34 -0.19
CA ALA A 204 -23.63 -2.10 -1.45
C ALA A 204 -24.67 -3.19 -1.77
N LEU A 205 -24.47 -4.43 -1.32
CA LEU A 205 -25.45 -5.51 -1.46
C LEU A 205 -26.76 -5.17 -0.74
N GLY A 206 -26.66 -4.74 0.52
CA GLY A 206 -27.81 -4.31 1.31
C GLY A 206 -28.45 -3.02 0.80
N ALA A 207 -27.64 -2.04 0.39
CA ALA A 207 -28.11 -0.79 -0.20
C ALA A 207 -28.89 -1.03 -1.51
N SER A 208 -28.43 -1.95 -2.35
CA SER A 208 -29.11 -2.34 -3.58
C SER A 208 -30.49 -2.94 -3.30
N LEU A 209 -30.62 -3.77 -2.26
CA LEU A 209 -31.91 -4.33 -1.86
C LEU A 209 -32.87 -3.23 -1.37
N LEU A 210 -32.39 -2.30 -0.54
CA LEU A 210 -33.18 -1.15 -0.07
C LEU A 210 -33.62 -0.26 -1.24
N LEU A 211 -32.72 0.01 -2.18
CA LEU A 211 -33.03 0.76 -3.40
C LEU A 211 -34.10 0.06 -4.23
N ALA A 212 -34.02 -1.26 -4.40
CA ALA A 212 -35.02 -2.05 -5.13
C ALA A 212 -36.42 -1.97 -4.47
N ILE A 213 -36.50 -2.00 -3.14
CA ILE A 213 -37.78 -1.85 -2.41
C ILE A 213 -38.39 -0.47 -2.69
N GLY A 214 -37.56 0.59 -2.66
CA GLY A 214 -37.99 1.95 -2.96
C GLY A 214 -38.46 2.11 -4.41
N LEU A 215 -37.67 1.60 -5.36
CA LEU A 215 -37.96 1.69 -6.80
C LEU A 215 -39.14 0.82 -7.23
N ARG A 216 -39.52 -0.21 -6.48
CA ARG A 216 -40.67 -1.08 -6.81
C ARG A 216 -41.98 -0.32 -7.03
N ARG A 217 -42.18 0.78 -6.31
CA ARG A 217 -43.39 1.64 -6.40
C ARG A 217 -43.18 2.89 -7.25
N ALA A 218 -41.95 3.11 -7.74
CA ALA A 218 -41.64 4.28 -8.53
C ALA A 218 -42.23 4.17 -9.94
N SER A 219 -42.58 5.31 -10.53
CA SER A 219 -42.82 5.34 -11.98
C SER A 219 -41.52 4.97 -12.69
N VAL A 220 -41.62 4.40 -13.88
CA VAL A 220 -40.41 3.97 -14.59
C VAL A 220 -39.52 5.16 -14.97
N GLY A 221 -40.11 6.34 -15.22
CA GLY A 221 -39.32 7.56 -15.43
C GLY A 221 -38.44 7.86 -14.22
N VAL A 222 -38.98 7.73 -13.00
CA VAL A 222 -38.21 7.89 -11.76
C VAL A 222 -37.15 6.79 -11.63
N ALA A 223 -37.49 5.52 -11.89
CA ALA A 223 -36.52 4.43 -11.82
C ALA A 223 -35.36 4.59 -12.83
N VAL A 224 -35.66 4.97 -14.07
CA VAL A 224 -34.66 5.27 -15.10
C VAL A 224 -33.79 6.43 -14.64
N LEU A 225 -34.38 7.53 -14.18
CA LEU A 225 -33.64 8.71 -13.74
C LEU A 225 -32.73 8.40 -12.55
N THR A 226 -33.22 7.65 -11.55
CA THR A 226 -32.43 7.25 -10.39
C THR A 226 -31.26 6.35 -10.77
N LEU A 227 -31.50 5.34 -11.62
CA LEU A 227 -30.44 4.43 -12.08
C LEU A 227 -29.44 5.15 -13.00
N ALA A 228 -29.90 6.04 -13.87
CA ALA A 228 -29.06 6.88 -14.71
C ALA A 228 -28.19 7.82 -13.87
N ALA A 229 -28.78 8.50 -12.89
CA ALA A 229 -28.04 9.35 -11.95
C ALA A 229 -27.00 8.54 -11.18
N PHE A 230 -27.37 7.37 -10.64
CA PHE A 230 -26.45 6.48 -9.95
C PHE A 230 -25.26 6.05 -10.83
N LEU A 231 -25.52 5.76 -12.11
CA LEU A 231 -24.50 5.36 -13.08
C LEU A 231 -23.57 6.52 -13.46
N VAL A 232 -24.12 7.69 -13.77
CA VAL A 232 -23.35 8.90 -14.12
C VAL A 232 -22.50 9.35 -12.94
N MET A 233 -23.08 9.36 -11.74
CA MET A 233 -22.35 9.69 -10.52
C MET A 233 -21.26 8.66 -10.22
N GLY A 234 -21.52 7.37 -10.48
CA GLY A 234 -20.53 6.30 -10.36
C GLY A 234 -19.34 6.49 -11.29
N ALA A 235 -19.60 6.88 -12.55
CA ALA A 235 -18.54 7.23 -13.48
C ALA A 235 -17.75 8.46 -13.00
N SER A 236 -18.43 9.50 -12.51
CA SER A 236 -17.77 10.68 -11.94
C SER A 236 -16.86 10.32 -10.75
N CYS A 237 -17.29 9.42 -9.86
CA CYS A 237 -16.50 8.93 -8.73
C CYS A 237 -15.14 8.32 -9.14
N ARG A 238 -15.02 7.76 -10.34
CA ARG A 238 -13.76 7.19 -10.84
C ARG A 238 -12.69 8.26 -11.10
N GLY A 239 -13.10 9.52 -11.30
CA GLY A 239 -12.22 10.68 -11.42
C GLY A 239 -11.79 11.30 -10.08
N VAL A 240 -12.21 10.75 -8.94
CA VAL A 240 -11.83 11.28 -7.62
C VAL A 240 -10.33 11.07 -7.39
N SER A 241 -9.63 12.17 -7.15
CA SER A 241 -8.25 12.21 -6.67
C SER A 241 -8.20 13.06 -5.41
N LEU A 242 -7.56 12.54 -4.36
CA LEU A 242 -7.40 13.22 -3.08
C LEU A 242 -5.90 13.49 -2.87
N PRO A 243 -5.39 14.67 -3.27
CA PRO A 243 -3.98 15.01 -3.12
C PRO A 243 -3.57 14.97 -1.65
N GLY A 244 -2.47 14.27 -1.33
CA GLY A 244 -1.91 14.22 0.02
C GLY A 244 -2.63 13.31 1.02
N GLU A 245 -3.75 12.67 0.65
CA GLU A 245 -4.33 11.58 1.45
C GLU A 245 -3.80 10.22 0.96
N LEU A 246 -3.48 9.32 1.88
CA LEU A 246 -3.13 7.90 1.60
C LEU A 246 -4.35 7.06 1.16
N SER A 247 -5.38 7.71 0.61
CA SER A 247 -6.62 7.08 0.19
C SER A 247 -6.44 6.55 -1.24
N TRP A 248 -6.50 5.23 -1.40
CA TRP A 248 -6.42 4.59 -2.71
C TRP A 248 -7.73 4.78 -3.48
N THR A 249 -7.67 5.53 -4.59
CA THR A 249 -8.78 5.66 -5.55
C THR A 249 -8.43 4.98 -6.86
N GLU A 250 -9.42 4.73 -7.71
CA GLU A 250 -9.17 4.15 -9.03
C GLU A 250 -8.23 5.02 -9.88
N ALA A 251 -8.40 6.35 -9.87
CA ALA A 251 -7.50 7.26 -10.57
C ALA A 251 -6.03 7.08 -10.13
N VAL A 252 -5.79 6.92 -8.82
CA VAL A 252 -4.43 6.67 -8.29
C VAL A 252 -3.92 5.30 -8.71
N LEU A 253 -4.76 4.26 -8.70
CA LEU A 253 -4.38 2.91 -9.14
C LEU A 253 -4.08 2.86 -10.65
N VAL A 254 -4.85 3.58 -11.46
CA VAL A 254 -4.61 3.72 -12.89
C VAL A 254 -3.30 4.46 -13.14
N ASP A 255 -3.04 5.59 -12.46
CA ASP A 255 -1.76 6.32 -12.57
C ASP A 255 -0.58 5.43 -12.14
N ALA A 256 -0.71 4.70 -11.03
CA ALA A 256 0.31 3.76 -10.56
C ALA A 256 0.57 2.63 -11.58
N SER A 257 -0.49 2.04 -12.14
CA SER A 257 -0.39 0.99 -13.16
C SER A 257 0.27 1.49 -14.44
N GLN A 258 -0.16 2.65 -14.94
CA GLN A 258 0.45 3.29 -16.10
C GLN A 258 1.91 3.64 -15.86
N ALA A 259 2.25 4.12 -14.66
CA ALA A 259 3.62 4.43 -14.29
C ALA A 259 4.50 3.17 -14.29
N ILE A 260 4.02 2.06 -13.74
CA ILE A 260 4.73 0.77 -13.75
C ILE A 260 4.93 0.27 -15.18
N HIS A 261 3.90 0.28 -16.03
CA HIS A 261 4.03 -0.11 -17.43
C HIS A 261 5.00 0.79 -18.22
N ARG A 262 5.04 2.09 -17.91
CA ARG A 262 6.01 3.00 -18.51
C ARG A 262 7.43 2.65 -18.08
N VAL A 263 7.66 2.36 -16.80
CA VAL A 263 8.97 1.94 -16.30
C VAL A 263 9.38 0.60 -16.90
N GLU A 264 8.49 -0.37 -16.99
CA GLU A 264 8.75 -1.65 -17.66
C GLU A 264 9.19 -1.43 -19.12
N ARG A 265 8.41 -0.65 -19.88
CA ARG A 265 8.73 -0.33 -21.27
C ARG A 265 10.09 0.34 -21.40
N ASN A 266 10.35 1.35 -20.58
CA ASN A 266 11.61 2.10 -20.61
C ASN A 266 12.81 1.22 -20.21
N LEU A 267 12.63 0.32 -19.24
CA LEU A 267 13.64 -0.66 -18.85
C LEU A 267 13.96 -1.60 -20.01
N ARG A 268 12.94 -2.15 -20.68
CA ARG A 268 13.12 -3.02 -21.86
C ARG A 268 13.73 -2.29 -23.06
N THR A 269 13.47 -0.98 -23.22
CA THR A 269 14.10 -0.16 -24.26
C THR A 269 15.62 -0.09 -24.04
N ILE A 270 16.06 0.11 -22.79
CA ILE A 270 17.49 0.21 -22.46
C ILE A 270 18.16 -1.17 -22.46
N ARG A 271 17.49 -2.17 -21.87
CA ARG A 271 17.95 -3.55 -21.77
C ARG A 271 16.86 -4.52 -22.24
N PRO A 272 16.83 -4.84 -23.55
CA PRO A 272 15.84 -5.79 -24.08
C PRO A 272 15.95 -7.19 -23.46
N SER A 273 17.15 -7.59 -23.04
CA SER A 273 17.43 -8.82 -22.32
C SER A 273 18.35 -8.56 -21.13
N ILE A 274 18.20 -9.40 -20.10
CA ILE A 274 19.01 -9.35 -18.88
C ILE A 274 19.74 -10.70 -18.74
N PRO A 275 21.04 -10.72 -18.38
CA PRO A 275 21.76 -11.95 -18.13
C PRO A 275 21.10 -12.80 -17.05
N HIS A 276 21.07 -14.11 -17.26
CA HIS A 276 20.51 -15.06 -16.29
C HIS A 276 21.26 -14.99 -14.95
N GLY A 277 20.52 -14.91 -13.85
CA GLY A 277 21.07 -14.79 -12.50
C GLY A 277 21.69 -13.42 -12.19
N ALA A 278 21.37 -12.37 -12.96
CA ALA A 278 21.79 -11.01 -12.65
C ALA A 278 21.00 -10.41 -11.47
N GLN A 279 21.64 -9.48 -10.76
CA GLN A 279 21.00 -8.63 -9.77
C GLN A 279 20.72 -7.25 -10.36
N LEU A 280 19.45 -6.84 -10.34
CA LEU A 280 19.04 -5.48 -10.69
C LEU A 280 19.00 -4.62 -9.43
N LEU A 281 19.90 -3.66 -9.35
CA LEU A 281 19.97 -2.71 -8.25
C LEU A 281 19.25 -1.43 -8.67
N VAL A 282 18.06 -1.19 -8.11
CA VAL A 282 17.17 -0.13 -8.59
C VAL A 282 17.00 0.97 -7.54
N SER A 283 17.47 2.17 -7.87
CA SER A 283 17.19 3.39 -7.12
C SER A 283 15.99 4.11 -7.70
N VAL A 284 15.01 4.51 -6.88
CA VAL A 284 13.77 5.14 -7.35
C VAL A 284 13.66 6.57 -6.81
N ALA A 285 13.65 7.56 -7.70
CA ALA A 285 13.41 8.97 -7.37
C ALA A 285 11.92 9.30 -7.23
N ALA A 286 11.09 8.59 -8.01
CA ALA A 286 9.65 8.76 -8.01
C ALA A 286 9.06 8.22 -6.69
N THR A 287 9.05 9.07 -5.67
CA THR A 287 8.40 8.79 -4.39
C THR A 287 6.91 9.05 -4.48
N GLY A 288 6.10 8.29 -3.72
CA GLY A 288 4.68 8.54 -3.54
C GLY A 288 3.78 7.32 -3.77
N THR A 289 2.49 7.56 -4.00
CA THR A 289 1.42 6.56 -4.15
C THR A 289 1.56 5.65 -5.38
N ARG A 290 2.53 5.90 -6.26
CA ARG A 290 2.76 5.13 -7.48
C ARG A 290 3.34 3.74 -7.25
N GLY A 291 3.86 3.44 -6.04
CA GLY A 291 4.24 2.08 -5.65
C GLY A 291 5.34 1.44 -6.50
N ILE A 292 6.16 2.23 -7.21
CA ILE A 292 7.20 1.72 -8.13
C ILE A 292 8.24 0.93 -7.35
N ASN A 293 8.76 1.49 -6.25
CA ASN A 293 9.74 0.83 -5.40
C ASN A 293 9.21 -0.51 -4.88
N SER A 294 8.00 -0.54 -4.32
CA SER A 294 7.40 -1.79 -3.81
C SER A 294 7.12 -2.80 -4.91
N THR A 295 6.78 -2.36 -6.12
CA THR A 295 6.51 -3.27 -7.24
C THR A 295 7.80 -3.91 -7.76
N ILE A 296 8.83 -3.09 -7.98
CA ILE A 296 10.10 -3.55 -8.54
C ILE A 296 10.87 -4.35 -7.49
N ILE A 297 11.01 -3.84 -6.27
CA ILE A 297 11.82 -4.46 -5.21
C ILE A 297 11.02 -5.53 -4.47
N ASP A 298 9.94 -5.18 -3.76
CA ASP A 298 9.24 -6.17 -2.91
C ASP A 298 8.49 -7.21 -3.75
N GLY A 299 7.89 -6.77 -4.87
CA GLY A 299 7.17 -7.62 -5.81
C GLY A 299 8.05 -8.38 -6.80
N GLN A 300 9.36 -8.09 -6.85
CA GLN A 300 10.31 -8.72 -7.78
C GLN A 300 9.85 -8.69 -9.25
N ALA A 301 9.14 -7.62 -9.66
CA ALA A 301 8.49 -7.53 -10.96
C ALA A 301 9.40 -7.81 -12.18
N PRO A 302 10.71 -7.45 -12.18
CA PRO A 302 11.59 -7.78 -13.30
C PRO A 302 11.68 -9.28 -13.62
N SER A 303 11.57 -10.16 -12.63
CA SER A 303 11.56 -11.62 -12.86
C SER A 303 10.37 -12.07 -13.70
N ILE A 304 9.24 -11.38 -13.59
CA ILE A 304 8.03 -11.63 -14.38
C ILE A 304 8.14 -10.94 -15.74
N TRP A 305 8.64 -9.70 -15.78
CA TRP A 305 8.76 -8.95 -17.04
C TRP A 305 9.69 -9.65 -18.03
N TYR A 306 10.83 -10.16 -17.56
CA TYR A 306 11.79 -10.86 -18.42
C TYR A 306 11.57 -12.38 -18.48
N ASP A 307 10.53 -12.89 -17.82
CA ASP A 307 10.23 -14.32 -17.73
C ASP A 307 11.44 -15.15 -17.24
N ASP A 308 12.14 -14.63 -16.23
CA ASP A 308 13.31 -15.26 -15.64
C ASP A 308 13.26 -15.19 -14.09
N PRO A 309 12.91 -16.29 -13.40
CA PRO A 309 12.79 -16.32 -11.95
C PRO A 309 14.13 -16.21 -11.20
N SER A 310 15.27 -16.35 -11.91
CA SER A 310 16.60 -16.18 -11.32
C SER A 310 16.96 -14.72 -11.07
N LEU A 311 16.31 -13.77 -11.77
CA LEU A 311 16.56 -12.35 -11.61
C LEU A 311 16.12 -11.90 -10.22
N LYS A 312 16.95 -11.08 -9.59
CA LYS A 312 16.65 -10.47 -8.30
C LYS A 312 16.77 -8.97 -8.37
N SER A 313 15.74 -8.28 -7.90
CA SER A 313 15.78 -6.83 -7.73
C SER A 313 16.03 -6.48 -6.27
N ALA A 314 16.92 -5.51 -6.04
CA ALA A 314 17.20 -4.98 -4.70
C ALA A 314 17.48 -3.49 -4.77
N ARG A 315 17.46 -2.82 -3.62
CA ARG A 315 17.99 -1.46 -3.53
C ARG A 315 19.52 -1.50 -3.58
N PRO A 316 20.21 -0.47 -4.11
CA PRO A 316 21.67 -0.51 -4.26
C PRO A 316 22.43 -0.74 -2.95
N GLU A 317 21.96 -0.21 -1.84
CA GLU A 317 22.56 -0.38 -0.50
C GLU A 317 22.39 -1.81 0.06
N LEU A 318 21.44 -2.58 -0.47
CA LEU A 318 21.15 -3.96 -0.11
C LEU A 318 21.68 -4.97 -1.13
N ARG A 319 22.72 -4.58 -1.89
CA ARG A 319 23.43 -5.46 -2.82
C ARG A 319 23.81 -6.79 -2.16
N GLY A 320 23.57 -7.89 -2.86
CA GLY A 320 23.97 -9.22 -2.41
C GLY A 320 25.36 -9.60 -2.94
N ALA A 321 26.11 -10.38 -2.17
CA ALA A 321 27.32 -11.01 -2.67
C ALA A 321 26.98 -12.26 -3.50
N GLY A 322 27.76 -12.56 -4.55
CA GLY A 322 27.68 -13.81 -5.30
C GLY A 322 26.79 -13.82 -6.55
N PHE A 323 26.23 -12.67 -6.95
CA PHE A 323 25.60 -12.52 -8.25
C PHE A 323 26.66 -12.41 -9.36
N ARG A 324 26.34 -12.92 -10.55
CA ARG A 324 27.25 -12.89 -11.71
C ARG A 324 27.42 -11.48 -12.25
N ASP A 325 26.31 -10.74 -12.36
CA ASP A 325 26.25 -9.40 -12.91
C ASP A 325 25.44 -8.49 -11.98
N ASP A 326 25.97 -7.29 -11.71
CA ASP A 326 25.24 -6.22 -11.06
C ASP A 326 24.81 -5.18 -12.12
N LEU A 327 23.52 -4.93 -12.24
CA LEU A 327 22.98 -3.90 -13.12
C LEU A 327 22.37 -2.79 -12.28
N LEU A 328 22.97 -1.60 -12.30
CA LEU A 328 22.49 -0.44 -11.56
C LEU A 328 21.54 0.39 -12.42
N PHE A 329 20.32 0.59 -11.94
CA PHE A 329 19.30 1.40 -12.59
C PHE A 329 18.82 2.52 -11.67
N ARG A 330 18.50 3.67 -12.29
CA ARG A 330 17.77 4.76 -11.67
C ARG A 330 16.45 4.97 -12.39
N VAL A 331 15.36 4.96 -11.63
CA VAL A 331 14.05 5.45 -12.11
C VAL A 331 13.91 6.91 -11.68
N THR A 332 13.87 7.84 -12.64
CA THR A 332 13.78 9.28 -12.37
C THR A 332 12.36 9.68 -11.92
N GLN A 333 12.18 10.94 -11.49
CA GLN A 333 10.85 11.45 -11.16
C GLN A 333 9.91 11.46 -12.37
N GLY A 334 10.47 11.63 -13.58
CA GLY A 334 9.75 11.58 -14.86
C GLY A 334 9.38 10.17 -15.33
N LEU A 335 9.71 9.13 -14.55
CA LEU A 335 9.54 7.71 -14.90
C LEU A 335 10.45 7.23 -16.03
N ASP A 336 11.49 8.00 -16.33
CA ASP A 336 12.56 7.56 -17.22
C ASP A 336 13.49 6.60 -16.47
N VAL A 337 14.10 5.70 -17.23
CA VAL A 337 15.06 4.74 -16.68
C VAL A 337 16.44 5.15 -17.14
N VAL A 338 17.41 5.05 -16.23
CA VAL A 338 18.84 5.26 -16.51
C VAL A 338 19.58 4.00 -16.08
N GLU A 339 20.25 3.32 -17.00
CA GLU A 339 21.25 2.29 -16.67
C GLU A 339 22.58 2.98 -16.42
N ILE A 340 23.22 2.67 -15.30
CA ILE A 340 24.46 3.32 -14.86
C ILE A 340 25.54 2.25 -14.74
N GLU A 341 26.69 2.52 -15.35
CA GLU A 341 27.93 1.80 -15.08
C GLU A 341 28.65 2.53 -13.93
N PRO A 342 28.73 1.92 -12.72
CA PRO A 342 29.26 2.60 -11.54
C PRO A 342 30.78 2.67 -11.54
N ASP A 343 31.43 1.65 -12.11
CA ASP A 343 32.77 1.72 -12.69
C ASP A 343 32.70 2.68 -13.89
N GLN A 344 33.68 3.46 -14.31
CA GLN A 344 33.54 4.36 -15.49
C GLN A 344 32.53 5.54 -15.45
N THR A 345 31.48 5.54 -14.61
CA THR A 345 30.45 6.60 -14.57
C THR A 345 29.72 6.85 -15.91
N LEU A 346 29.65 5.82 -16.76
CA LEU A 346 28.89 5.86 -18.01
C LEU A 346 27.41 5.57 -17.76
N TYR A 347 26.52 6.05 -18.63
CA TYR A 347 25.10 5.77 -18.51
C TYR A 347 24.38 5.70 -19.86
N ARG A 348 23.24 5.00 -19.85
CA ARG A 348 22.24 4.98 -20.94
C ARG A 348 20.90 5.40 -20.37
N SER A 349 20.12 6.19 -21.09
CA SER A 349 18.88 6.75 -20.56
C SER A 349 17.78 6.80 -21.60
N THR A 350 16.53 6.68 -21.15
CA THR A 350 15.35 7.02 -21.97
C THR A 350 15.00 8.51 -21.95
N ALA A 351 15.59 9.28 -21.03
CA ALA A 351 15.38 10.72 -20.93
C ALA A 351 16.24 11.50 -21.92
N SER A 352 15.74 12.65 -22.40
CA SER A 352 16.50 13.57 -23.25
C SER A 352 17.64 14.27 -22.51
N SER A 353 17.51 14.46 -21.20
CA SER A 353 18.56 14.94 -20.30
C SER A 353 18.48 14.22 -18.97
N VAL A 354 19.63 13.96 -18.35
CA VAL A 354 19.74 13.29 -17.06
C VAL A 354 20.42 14.23 -16.08
N SER A 355 19.80 14.43 -14.92
CA SER A 355 20.39 15.22 -13.85
C SER A 355 21.63 14.52 -13.30
N PRO A 356 22.75 15.22 -13.04
CA PRO A 356 23.90 14.65 -12.35
C PRO A 356 23.53 13.96 -11.03
N PHE A 357 22.51 14.48 -10.32
CA PHE A 357 22.01 13.89 -9.09
C PHE A 357 21.39 12.49 -9.29
N ASP A 358 20.75 12.25 -10.43
CA ASP A 358 20.19 10.94 -10.79
C ASP A 358 21.27 9.92 -11.20
N ILE A 359 22.53 10.36 -11.31
CA ILE A 359 23.69 9.48 -11.58
C ILE A 359 24.51 9.29 -10.30
N GLY A 360 24.96 10.39 -9.69
CA GLY A 360 25.90 10.35 -8.55
C GLY A 360 25.32 9.63 -7.34
N ARG A 361 24.10 9.98 -6.90
CA ARG A 361 23.50 9.39 -5.69
C ARG A 361 23.35 7.86 -5.81
N PRO A 362 22.79 7.29 -6.90
CA PRO A 362 22.77 5.83 -7.07
C PRO A 362 24.15 5.18 -7.02
N ILE A 363 25.20 5.83 -7.53
CA ILE A 363 26.56 5.30 -7.51
C ILE A 363 27.12 5.31 -6.08
N SER A 364 26.98 6.39 -5.32
CA SER A 364 27.45 6.45 -3.93
C SER A 364 26.74 5.41 -3.06
N THR A 365 25.42 5.24 -3.24
CA THR A 365 24.64 4.21 -2.53
C THR A 365 25.04 2.79 -2.96
N TYR A 366 25.27 2.56 -4.26
CA TYR A 366 25.79 1.29 -4.77
C TYR A 366 27.16 0.93 -4.17
N ALA A 367 28.09 1.89 -4.13
CA ALA A 367 29.42 1.68 -3.58
C ALA A 367 29.36 1.24 -2.10
N ARG A 368 28.48 1.84 -1.30
CA ARG A 368 28.22 1.37 0.07
C ARG A 368 27.74 -0.08 0.10
N GLY A 369 26.83 -0.47 -0.78
CA GLY A 369 26.40 -1.86 -0.94
C GLY A 369 27.55 -2.80 -1.33
N VAL A 370 28.46 -2.36 -2.21
CA VAL A 370 29.68 -3.09 -2.60
C VAL A 370 30.63 -3.31 -1.41
N ALA A 371 30.84 -2.28 -0.58
CA ALA A 371 31.61 -2.44 0.66
C ALA A 371 30.93 -3.44 1.62
N ALA A 372 29.62 -3.28 1.86
CA ALA A 372 28.85 -4.13 2.77
C ALA A 372 28.84 -5.62 2.36
N SER A 373 28.95 -5.90 1.06
CA SER A 373 29.01 -7.25 0.49
C SER A 373 30.43 -7.80 0.34
N GLY A 374 31.45 -7.04 0.77
CA GLY A 374 32.81 -7.54 0.99
C GLY A 374 33.92 -6.96 0.10
N ASP A 375 33.58 -6.20 -0.96
CA ASP A 375 34.56 -5.63 -1.89
C ASP A 375 34.87 -4.16 -1.57
N VAL A 376 35.50 -3.96 -0.41
CA VAL A 376 35.87 -2.62 0.09
C VAL A 376 36.77 -1.87 -0.88
N ALA A 377 37.72 -2.55 -1.52
CA ALA A 377 38.65 -1.92 -2.45
C ALA A 377 37.94 -1.35 -3.68
N ARG A 378 36.97 -2.09 -4.25
CA ARG A 378 36.16 -1.56 -5.36
C ARG A 378 35.28 -0.41 -4.92
N SER A 379 34.67 -0.48 -3.74
CA SER A 379 33.88 0.63 -3.19
C SER A 379 34.71 1.92 -3.09
N ILE A 380 35.91 1.86 -2.52
CA ILE A 380 36.80 3.02 -2.39
C ILE A 380 37.14 3.59 -3.77
N ARG A 381 37.55 2.74 -4.73
CA ARG A 381 37.87 3.19 -6.11
C ARG A 381 36.69 3.88 -6.79
N ILE A 382 35.47 3.38 -6.61
CA ILE A 382 34.26 3.99 -7.17
C ILE A 382 34.05 5.39 -6.58
N LEU A 383 34.09 5.50 -5.26
CA LEU A 383 33.83 6.75 -4.54
C LEU A 383 34.91 7.80 -4.79
N GLU A 384 36.18 7.43 -4.82
CA GLU A 384 37.27 8.35 -5.17
C GLU A 384 37.16 8.85 -6.61
N ARG A 385 36.70 8.01 -7.53
CA ARG A 385 36.45 8.46 -8.92
C ARG A 385 35.30 9.45 -8.96
N LEU A 386 34.21 9.18 -8.25
CA LEU A 386 33.08 10.09 -8.16
C LEU A 386 33.50 11.43 -7.53
N ALA A 387 34.26 11.39 -6.44
CA ALA A 387 34.83 12.56 -5.79
C ALA A 387 35.75 13.40 -6.69
N ARG A 388 36.41 12.82 -7.70
CA ARG A 388 37.20 13.57 -8.70
C ARG A 388 36.34 14.33 -9.70
N GLN A 389 35.08 13.91 -9.88
CA GLN A 389 34.12 14.54 -10.79
C GLN A 389 33.27 15.60 -10.08
N ASP A 390 33.09 15.44 -8.76
CA ASP A 390 32.32 16.34 -7.92
C ASP A 390 33.14 17.51 -7.33
N GLN A 391 32.44 18.48 -6.75
CA GLN A 391 33.03 19.66 -6.08
C GLN A 391 32.33 19.93 -4.74
N GLY A 392 33.06 20.59 -3.83
CA GLY A 392 32.55 21.02 -2.53
C GLY A 392 31.96 19.88 -1.69
N ASP A 393 30.75 20.09 -1.17
CA ASP A 393 30.10 19.15 -0.26
C ASP A 393 29.90 17.74 -0.84
N LEU A 394 29.67 17.61 -2.15
CA LEU A 394 29.49 16.31 -2.80
C LEU A 394 30.81 15.53 -2.84
N ARG A 395 31.91 16.20 -3.21
CA ARG A 395 33.26 15.63 -3.17
C ARG A 395 33.64 15.22 -1.75
N SER A 396 33.39 16.07 -0.75
CA SER A 396 33.66 15.76 0.66
C SER A 396 32.81 14.57 1.13
N TYR A 397 31.53 14.51 0.73
CA TYR A 397 30.64 13.40 1.05
C TYR A 397 31.17 12.07 0.52
N ASP A 398 31.54 11.97 -0.76
CA ASP A 398 32.03 10.72 -1.35
C ASP A 398 33.37 10.26 -0.76
N LEU A 399 34.30 11.19 -0.50
CA LEU A 399 35.55 10.86 0.19
C LEU A 399 35.31 10.34 1.61
N ARG A 400 34.33 10.90 2.33
CA ARG A 400 33.94 10.41 3.65
C ARG A 400 33.26 9.04 3.58
N LEU A 401 32.43 8.77 2.57
CA LEU A 401 31.91 7.42 2.33
C LEU A 401 33.04 6.41 2.03
N ALA A 402 34.06 6.81 1.26
CA ALA A 402 35.24 5.99 1.01
C ALA A 402 36.01 5.72 2.31
N ALA A 403 36.17 6.76 3.14
CA ALA A 403 36.78 6.63 4.46
C ALA A 403 35.99 5.69 5.37
N MET A 404 34.65 5.72 5.35
CA MET A 404 33.82 4.76 6.10
C MET A 404 34.17 3.31 5.74
N ALA A 405 34.28 3.01 4.44
CA ALA A 405 34.63 1.67 3.96
C ALA A 405 36.05 1.26 4.40
N ALA A 406 37.01 2.19 4.33
CA ALA A 406 38.38 1.97 4.81
C ALA A 406 38.45 1.74 6.33
N ILE A 407 37.71 2.52 7.13
CA ILE A 407 37.60 2.36 8.60
C ILE A 407 37.05 0.98 8.93
N TRP A 408 35.95 0.59 8.29
CA TRP A 408 35.32 -0.71 8.52
C TRP A 408 36.26 -1.90 8.24
N LYS A 409 37.12 -1.77 7.23
CA LYS A 409 38.14 -2.79 6.92
C LYS A 409 39.38 -2.73 7.82
N GLY A 410 39.49 -1.72 8.68
CA GLY A 410 40.65 -1.50 9.56
C GLY A 410 41.84 -0.81 8.88
N GLN A 411 41.66 -0.22 7.69
CA GLN A 411 42.70 0.46 6.93
C GLN A 411 42.90 1.90 7.42
N LYS A 412 43.45 2.05 8.63
CA LYS A 412 43.54 3.34 9.34
C LYS A 412 44.27 4.43 8.56
N GLY A 413 45.38 4.09 7.90
CA GLY A 413 46.17 5.05 7.11
C GLY A 413 45.39 5.61 5.92
N GLU A 414 44.69 4.73 5.20
CA GLU A 414 43.88 5.11 4.05
C GLU A 414 42.65 5.93 4.45
N ALA A 415 41.97 5.53 5.53
CA ALA A 415 40.88 6.32 6.10
C ALA A 415 41.33 7.74 6.50
N ALA A 416 42.49 7.86 7.15
CA ALA A 416 43.03 9.16 7.55
C ALA A 416 43.38 10.03 6.33
N ARG A 417 43.95 9.43 5.27
CA ARG A 417 44.21 10.12 4.00
C ARG A 417 42.93 10.66 3.38
N LEU A 418 41.91 9.82 3.22
CA LEU A 418 40.63 10.18 2.61
C LEU A 418 39.90 11.29 3.39
N VAL A 419 39.91 11.24 4.72
CA VAL A 419 39.31 12.29 5.56
C VAL A 419 40.11 13.60 5.46
N ALA A 420 41.44 13.55 5.36
CA ALA A 420 42.28 14.74 5.21
C ALA A 420 42.12 15.40 3.83
N GLU A 421 41.83 14.62 2.78
CA GLU A 421 41.55 15.13 1.43
C GLU A 421 40.13 15.69 1.26
N ALA A 422 39.21 15.31 2.15
CA ALA A 422 37.84 15.79 2.17
C ALA A 422 37.77 17.21 2.74
N ASP A 423 36.99 18.08 2.09
CA ASP A 423 36.82 19.45 2.56
C ASP A 423 36.19 19.48 3.96
N SER A 424 36.59 20.46 4.77
CA SER A 424 36.05 20.66 6.12
C SER A 424 34.55 20.94 6.02
N MET A 425 33.77 20.21 6.80
CA MET A 425 32.31 20.28 6.79
C MET A 425 31.82 20.85 8.13
N PRO A 426 30.94 21.87 8.14
CA PRO A 426 30.27 22.31 9.36
C PRO A 426 29.50 21.15 10.00
N ARG A 427 29.37 21.16 11.33
CA ARG A 427 28.69 20.09 12.08
C ARG A 427 27.30 19.79 11.54
N ASP A 428 26.50 20.81 11.28
CA ASP A 428 25.12 20.63 10.82
C ASP A 428 25.07 19.97 9.43
N ALA A 429 25.96 20.38 8.51
CA ALA A 429 26.09 19.74 7.21
C ALA A 429 26.56 18.27 7.33
N ALA A 430 27.48 17.98 8.26
CA ALA A 430 27.92 16.61 8.53
C ALA A 430 26.76 15.73 9.04
N LEU A 431 25.91 16.27 9.92
CA LEU A 431 24.72 15.58 10.41
C LEU A 431 23.68 15.34 9.30
N ASP A 432 23.44 16.31 8.43
CA ASP A 432 22.54 16.16 7.28
C ASP A 432 23.03 15.10 6.29
N GLN A 433 24.35 15.04 6.06
CA GLN A 433 24.95 14.02 5.20
C GLN A 433 24.93 12.63 5.86
N MET A 434 25.23 12.54 7.16
CA MET A 434 25.08 11.30 7.93
C MET A 434 23.63 10.79 7.94
N ALA A 435 22.64 11.69 7.97
CA ALA A 435 21.25 11.30 7.89
C ALA A 435 20.89 10.59 6.57
N LYS A 436 21.62 10.86 5.47
CA LYS A 436 21.44 10.10 4.22
C LYS A 436 21.95 8.67 4.36
N VAL A 437 23.08 8.48 5.05
CA VAL A 437 23.66 7.16 5.32
C VAL A 437 22.69 6.29 6.13
N PHE A 438 22.19 6.79 7.26
CA PHE A 438 21.30 6.02 8.14
C PHE A 438 19.85 5.93 7.62
N GLY A 439 19.46 6.83 6.71
CA GLY A 439 18.16 6.76 6.02
C GLY A 439 18.10 5.59 5.02
N GLU A 440 19.24 5.24 4.42
CA GLU A 440 19.42 4.12 3.51
C GLU A 440 20.46 3.14 4.10
N PRO A 441 20.13 2.40 5.17
CA PRO A 441 21.08 1.52 5.84
C PRO A 441 21.43 0.33 4.94
N THR A 442 22.69 -0.09 4.99
CA THR A 442 23.15 -1.31 4.33
C THR A 442 22.77 -2.55 5.14
N ALA A 443 23.07 -3.73 4.60
CA ALA A 443 22.98 -4.98 5.36
C ALA A 443 24.02 -5.10 6.50
N ARG A 444 24.93 -4.12 6.66
CA ARG A 444 26.04 -4.12 7.61
C ARG A 444 25.99 -2.89 8.52
N PRO A 445 25.27 -2.95 9.66
CA PRO A 445 25.17 -1.82 10.60
C PRO A 445 26.51 -1.37 11.18
N ASP A 446 27.50 -2.26 11.23
CA ASP A 446 28.87 -1.99 11.63
C ASP A 446 29.61 -1.10 10.62
N LEU A 447 29.38 -1.30 9.31
CA LEU A 447 29.87 -0.39 8.26
C LEU A 447 29.20 0.98 8.37
N ASP A 448 27.87 1.03 8.51
CA ASP A 448 27.14 2.30 8.58
C ASP A 448 27.52 3.12 9.83
N SER A 449 27.83 2.44 10.94
CA SER A 449 28.33 3.08 12.16
C SER A 449 29.69 3.75 11.98
N CYS A 450 30.47 3.41 10.95
CA CYS A 450 31.73 4.11 10.65
C CYS A 450 31.50 5.56 10.17
N ALA A 451 30.24 5.94 9.85
CA ALA A 451 29.88 7.31 9.50
C ALA A 451 30.23 8.30 10.61
N TYR A 452 30.04 7.95 11.89
CA TYR A 452 30.40 8.83 13.00
C TYR A 452 31.86 9.30 12.91
N GLN A 453 32.78 8.35 12.74
CA GLN A 453 34.20 8.66 12.62
C GLN A 453 34.53 9.38 11.31
N ALA A 454 34.00 8.91 10.18
CA ALA A 454 34.29 9.49 8.87
C ALA A 454 33.79 10.94 8.72
N PHE A 455 32.68 11.29 9.37
CA PHE A 455 32.10 12.64 9.35
C PHE A 455 32.51 13.50 10.56
N GLY A 456 33.35 12.97 11.47
CA GLY A 456 33.87 13.73 12.61
C GLY A 456 32.84 14.00 13.71
N ILE A 457 31.77 13.20 13.80
CA ILE A 457 30.74 13.30 14.83
C ILE A 457 31.01 12.24 15.91
N SER A 458 31.13 12.67 17.16
CA SER A 458 31.33 11.74 18.28
C SER A 458 30.13 10.80 18.43
N THR A 459 30.42 9.51 18.66
CA THR A 459 29.42 8.50 19.00
C THR A 459 28.70 8.75 20.33
N GLU A 460 29.25 9.64 21.16
CA GLU A 460 28.77 10.03 22.49
C GLU A 460 28.10 11.41 22.49
N ASP A 461 28.02 12.09 21.34
CA ASP A 461 27.36 13.38 21.22
C ASP A 461 25.82 13.22 21.30
N ALA A 462 25.28 13.43 22.50
CA ALA A 462 23.85 13.34 22.78
C ALA A 462 23.02 14.34 21.98
N GLU A 463 23.55 15.53 21.68
CA GLU A 463 22.82 16.53 20.90
C GLU A 463 22.69 16.09 19.43
N SER A 464 23.76 15.52 18.86
CA SER A 464 23.74 14.96 17.51
C SER A 464 22.74 13.80 17.38
N MET A 465 22.68 12.90 18.37
CA MET A 465 21.67 11.82 18.37
C MET A 465 20.24 12.37 18.51
N ARG A 466 20.05 13.43 19.32
CA ARG A 466 18.75 14.10 19.46
C ARG A 466 18.33 14.80 18.16
N PHE A 467 19.27 15.39 17.43
CA PHE A 467 19.03 15.95 16.10
C PHE A 467 18.57 14.87 15.12
N LEU A 468 19.34 13.79 14.95
CA LEU A 468 19.01 12.71 14.01
C LEU A 468 17.68 12.03 14.37
N MET A 469 17.42 11.79 15.66
CA MET A 469 16.13 11.23 16.12
C MET A 469 14.96 12.13 15.70
N ARG A 470 15.04 13.45 15.93
CA ARG A 470 13.98 14.40 15.53
C ARG A 470 13.82 14.46 14.02
N LEU A 471 14.93 14.51 13.29
CA LEU A 471 14.91 14.52 11.83
C LEU A 471 14.17 13.29 11.26
N TYR A 472 14.44 12.09 11.78
CA TYR A 472 13.72 10.88 11.34
C TYR A 472 12.27 10.83 11.79
N ARG A 473 11.95 11.38 12.96
CA ARG A 473 10.55 11.56 13.39
C ARG A 473 9.77 12.43 12.41
N ASP A 474 10.34 13.57 12.04
CA ASP A 474 9.71 14.55 11.14
C ASP A 474 9.56 13.97 9.72
N MET A 475 10.51 13.14 9.28
CA MET A 475 10.45 12.43 8.01
C MET A 475 9.62 11.13 8.06
N GLY A 476 9.15 10.69 9.24
CA GLY A 476 8.34 9.48 9.41
C GLY A 476 9.11 8.15 9.32
N TYR A 477 10.44 8.16 9.43
CA TYR A 477 11.27 6.95 9.42
C TYR A 477 11.36 6.31 10.81
N VAL A 478 10.29 5.61 11.20
CA VAL A 478 10.13 5.02 12.56
C VAL A 478 11.31 4.10 12.96
N PRO A 479 11.82 3.18 12.12
CA PRO A 479 12.92 2.31 12.54
C PRO A 479 14.20 3.08 12.89
N GLN A 480 14.52 4.12 12.12
CA GLN A 480 15.66 4.99 12.34
C GLN A 480 15.45 5.85 13.59
N GLU A 481 14.27 6.45 13.76
CA GLU A 481 13.90 7.19 14.98
C GLU A 481 14.12 6.33 16.25
N GLU A 482 13.61 5.10 16.24
CA GLU A 482 13.78 4.15 17.35
C GLU A 482 15.24 3.76 17.59
N HIS A 483 16.02 3.57 16.52
CA HIS A 483 17.45 3.28 16.62
C HIS A 483 18.19 4.40 17.34
N PHE A 484 17.95 5.65 16.94
CA PHE A 484 18.58 6.82 17.56
C PHE A 484 18.08 7.07 18.97
N ALA A 485 16.79 6.84 19.26
CA ALA A 485 16.26 6.92 20.62
C ALA A 485 16.92 5.89 21.55
N ALA A 486 17.07 4.63 21.11
CA ALA A 486 17.75 3.59 21.88
C ALA A 486 19.24 3.92 22.11
N ARG A 487 19.89 4.57 21.15
CA ARG A 487 21.27 5.03 21.31
C ARG A 487 21.36 6.21 22.28
N LEU A 488 20.49 7.21 22.13
CA LEU A 488 20.43 8.40 22.99
C LEU A 488 20.21 8.01 24.45
N GLN A 489 19.33 7.04 24.73
CA GLN A 489 19.10 6.55 26.09
C GLN A 489 20.35 5.89 26.72
N ARG A 490 21.25 5.31 25.90
CA ARG A 490 22.50 4.72 26.40
C ARG A 490 23.55 5.76 26.75
N ILE A 491 23.65 6.83 25.95
CA ILE A 491 24.67 7.89 26.14
C ILE A 491 24.20 9.02 27.06
N ALA A 492 22.88 9.24 27.17
CA ALA A 492 22.25 10.21 28.07
C ALA A 492 21.03 9.57 28.74
N PRO A 493 21.24 8.69 29.75
CA PRO A 493 20.15 8.07 30.48
C PRO A 493 19.21 9.12 31.09
N GLY A 494 17.92 9.03 30.78
CA GLY A 494 16.89 9.95 31.27
C GLY A 494 16.47 11.04 30.27
N ASP A 495 16.98 11.02 29.03
CA ASP A 495 16.47 11.89 27.97
C ASP A 495 14.96 11.64 27.75
N SER A 496 14.14 12.66 28.01
CA SER A 496 12.69 12.54 27.98
C SER A 496 12.15 12.25 26.58
N GLY A 497 12.79 12.80 25.54
CA GLY A 497 12.41 12.59 24.15
C GLY A 497 12.69 11.15 23.70
N ALA A 498 13.88 10.63 23.99
CA ALA A 498 14.21 9.23 23.70
C ALA A 498 13.29 8.25 24.46
N ALA A 499 13.04 8.53 25.74
CA ALA A 499 12.16 7.71 26.57
C ALA A 499 10.71 7.74 26.10
N GLU A 500 10.22 8.86 25.54
CA GLU A 500 8.89 8.95 24.91
C GLU A 500 8.80 8.05 23.67
N VAL A 501 9.77 8.15 22.75
CA VAL A 501 9.83 7.31 21.54
C VAL A 501 9.86 5.82 21.88
N LEU A 502 10.71 5.44 22.85
CA LEU A 502 10.84 4.03 23.26
C LEU A 502 9.64 3.51 24.07
N ARG A 503 8.95 4.37 24.83
CA ARG A 503 7.68 4.00 25.49
C ARG A 503 6.56 3.84 24.48
N ALA A 504 6.49 4.72 23.48
CA ALA A 504 5.57 4.56 22.36
C ALA A 504 5.82 3.22 21.65
N LYS A 505 7.07 2.76 21.54
CA LYS A 505 7.42 1.41 21.06
C LYS A 505 7.01 0.29 22.01
N GLY A 506 7.16 0.47 23.33
CA GLY A 506 6.75 -0.51 24.34
C GLY A 506 5.23 -0.79 24.37
N GLY A 507 4.42 0.18 23.96
CA GLY A 507 2.98 -0.01 23.69
C GLY A 507 2.65 -0.52 22.28
N ARG A 508 3.66 -0.73 21.40
CA ARG A 508 3.51 -1.20 20.00
C ARG A 508 4.00 -2.64 19.78
N ARG A 509 4.56 -3.31 20.80
CA ARG A 509 5.13 -4.67 20.70
C ARG A 509 4.12 -5.76 20.98
#